data_AF-A0A167V444-F1
#
_entry.id   AF-A0A167V444-F1
#
_cell.length_a   1.000
_cell.length_b   1.000
_cell.length_c   1.000
_cell.angle_alpha   90.00
_cell.angle_beta   90.00
_cell.angle_gamma   90.00
#
_symmetry.space_group_name_H-M   'P 1'
#
loop_
_entity.id
_entity.type
_entity.pdbx_description
1 polymer ?
#
loop_
_entity_poly.entity_id
_entity_poly.type
_entity_poly.pdbx_seq_one_letter_code
_entity_poly.pdbx_strand_id
1 'polypeptide(L)'
;PMAVYTLSPFFGLILGPLIGGFINQNVDWRWTWRVQIIWVFVELVLRLLLLLFVAETYAPVLLKWKAARLRASTNDKRLYAPLDVKDINLLRAVVVSCYKPFQLLAYDRMALLLNAWNALLLGILYLAFQAFPIVLKKHGFSEEETGMTFGIGVGMISAICCMPFWNRLFERGTLKFNGRPPPETRLYMGQVGGILVPIGLFALAFTTYASVPWIVPVIAAIPLGAGMYFVFTSTFTYLVTAYRPIAASAMAANSALRSTFAAAFPLFAGTVGATARLGTVGAMALLAGLTVVMVPLPLIFYNIGPRLGEKSRFA
;
A
#
# COMPACT_ATOMS: atom_id res chain seq x y z
N PRO A 1 1.11 -14.93 1.33
CA PRO A 1 2.06 -14.13 0.51
C PRO A 1 1.71 -12.64 0.43
N MET A 2 0.51 -12.24 -0.01
CA MET A 2 0.15 -10.82 -0.16
C MET A 2 0.13 -10.05 1.17
N ALA A 3 -0.27 -10.70 2.26
CA ALA A 3 -0.18 -10.15 3.61
C ALA A 3 1.25 -9.76 4.00
N VAL A 4 2.21 -10.65 3.76
CA VAL A 4 3.64 -10.45 4.04
C VAL A 4 4.22 -9.35 3.14
N TYR A 5 3.81 -9.31 1.86
CA TYR A 5 4.21 -8.23 0.94
C TYR A 5 3.65 -6.86 1.38
N THR A 6 2.41 -6.83 1.86
CA THR A 6 1.79 -5.57 2.32
C THR A 6 2.43 -5.10 3.62
N LEU A 7 2.91 -6.02 4.44
CA LEU A 7 3.54 -5.76 5.73
C LEU A 7 4.92 -5.08 5.59
N SER A 8 5.68 -5.36 4.52
CA SER A 8 7.03 -4.79 4.35
C SER A 8 7.09 -3.25 4.26
N PRO A 9 6.30 -2.54 3.41
CA PRO A 9 6.35 -1.08 3.37
C PRO A 9 5.86 -0.44 4.68
N PHE A 10 4.97 -1.12 5.41
CA PHE A 10 4.41 -0.60 6.65
C PHE A 10 5.36 -0.76 7.84
N PHE A 11 6.08 -1.88 7.94
CA PHE A 11 7.17 -2.00 8.91
C PHE A 11 8.25 -0.96 8.68
N GLY A 12 8.59 -0.66 7.42
CA GLY A 12 9.52 0.42 7.09
C GLY A 12 9.04 1.79 7.59
N LEU A 13 7.74 2.08 7.45
CA LEU A 13 7.14 3.34 7.90
C LEU A 13 7.11 3.47 9.44
N ILE A 14 7.05 2.36 10.17
CA ILE A 14 7.07 2.33 11.64
C ILE A 14 8.50 2.43 12.16
N LEU A 15 9.41 1.62 11.62
CA LEU A 15 10.80 1.55 12.07
C LEU A 15 11.62 2.80 11.65
N GLY A 16 11.24 3.47 10.57
CA GLY A 16 11.94 4.67 10.08
C GLY A 16 11.98 5.78 11.14
N PRO A 17 10.83 6.29 11.61
CA PRO A 17 10.78 7.31 12.67
C PRO A 17 11.35 6.84 14.00
N LEU A 18 11.20 5.55 14.36
CA LEU A 18 11.82 4.96 15.56
C LEU A 18 13.33 5.18 15.55
N ILE A 19 13.99 4.63 14.51
CA ILE A 19 15.44 4.63 14.40
C ILE A 19 15.94 6.06 14.16
N GLY A 20 15.22 6.85 13.37
CA GLY A 20 15.55 8.25 13.10
C GLY A 20 15.49 9.12 14.36
N GLY A 21 14.48 8.95 15.22
CA GLY A 21 14.34 9.68 16.48
C GLY A 21 15.47 9.37 17.46
N PHE A 22 15.80 8.09 17.62
CA PHE A 22 16.93 7.65 18.46
C PHE A 22 18.28 8.19 18.00
N ILE A 23 18.53 8.20 16.68
CA ILE A 23 19.79 8.71 16.13
C ILE A 23 19.87 10.23 16.29
N ASN A 24 18.79 10.95 16.02
CA ASN A 24 18.82 12.43 16.05
C ASN A 24 18.87 13.00 17.48
N GLN A 25 18.42 12.23 18.48
CA GLN A 25 18.50 12.65 19.88
C GLN A 25 19.87 12.35 20.52
N ASN A 26 20.51 11.23 20.17
CA ASN A 26 21.80 10.84 20.76
C ASN A 26 23.02 11.28 19.92
N VAL A 27 22.81 11.59 18.65
CA VAL A 27 23.87 11.87 17.65
C VAL A 27 23.43 13.00 16.72
N ASP A 28 24.28 13.39 15.77
CA ASP A 28 23.95 14.34 14.70
C ASP A 28 23.01 13.77 13.63
N TRP A 29 22.22 14.64 13.02
CA TRP A 29 21.38 14.37 11.83
C TRP A 29 22.12 13.72 10.65
N ARG A 30 23.45 13.90 10.56
CA ARG A 30 24.30 13.28 9.50
C ARG A 30 24.39 11.77 9.66
N TRP A 31 24.28 11.25 10.88
CA TRP A 31 24.31 9.82 11.14
C TRP A 31 23.06 9.11 10.64
N THR A 32 21.92 9.79 10.58
CA THR A 32 20.70 9.27 9.95
C THR A 32 20.98 8.90 8.49
N TRP A 33 21.69 9.75 7.74
CA TRP A 33 22.08 9.47 6.35
C TRP A 33 23.08 8.31 6.24
N ARG A 34 24.02 8.20 7.18
CA ARG A 34 25.00 7.09 7.19
C ARG A 34 24.33 5.74 7.42
N VAL A 35 23.40 5.66 8.37
CA VAL A 35 22.64 4.44 8.65
C VAL A 35 21.78 4.04 7.45
N GLN A 36 21.16 5.00 6.75
CA GLN A 36 20.42 4.73 5.52
C GLN A 36 21.33 4.16 4.41
N ILE A 37 22.54 4.69 4.23
CA ILE A 37 23.50 4.17 3.25
C ILE A 37 23.91 2.73 3.59
N ILE A 38 24.20 2.44 4.85
CA ILE A 38 24.55 1.08 5.31
C ILE A 38 23.39 0.12 5.06
N TRP A 39 22.16 0.55 5.35
CA TRP A 39 20.97 -0.27 5.13
C TRP A 39 20.76 -0.61 3.65
N VAL A 40 20.88 0.37 2.76
CA VAL A 40 20.80 0.16 1.30
C VAL A 40 21.89 -0.81 0.81
N PHE A 41 23.10 -0.73 1.37
CA PHE A 41 24.18 -1.66 1.04
C PHE A 41 23.84 -3.09 1.47
N VAL A 42 23.32 -3.28 2.69
CA VAL A 42 22.87 -4.60 3.19
C VAL A 42 21.76 -5.16 2.31
N GLU A 43 20.77 -4.35 1.92
CA GLU A 43 19.71 -4.78 1.00
C GLU A 43 20.24 -5.21 -0.37
N LEU A 44 21.25 -4.50 -0.90
CA LEU A 44 21.89 -4.84 -2.17
C LEU A 44 22.62 -6.19 -2.08
N VAL A 45 23.37 -6.42 -1.00
CA VAL A 45 24.06 -7.70 -0.75
C VAL A 45 23.05 -8.83 -0.59
N LEU A 46 21.98 -8.63 0.18
CA LEU A 46 20.95 -9.63 0.39
C LEU A 46 20.22 -9.96 -0.93
N ARG A 47 19.94 -8.95 -1.76
CA ARG A 47 19.36 -9.15 -3.09
C ARG A 47 20.30 -9.94 -4.00
N LEU A 48 21.60 -9.67 -3.97
CA LEU A 48 22.59 -10.42 -4.74
C LEU A 48 22.64 -11.89 -4.29
N LEU A 49 22.60 -12.15 -2.99
CA LEU A 49 22.53 -13.51 -2.45
C LEU A 49 21.25 -14.22 -2.89
N LEU A 50 20.10 -13.55 -2.85
CA LEU A 50 18.85 -14.11 -3.34
C LEU A 50 18.94 -14.48 -4.84
N LEU A 51 19.58 -13.64 -5.66
CA LEU A 51 19.80 -13.95 -7.08
C LEU A 51 20.69 -15.18 -7.31
N LEU A 52 21.66 -15.43 -6.42
CA LEU A 52 22.58 -16.56 -6.54
C LEU A 52 21.97 -17.87 -6.00
N PHE A 53 21.17 -17.81 -4.93
CA PHE A 53 20.67 -19.00 -4.23
C PHE A 53 19.22 -19.37 -4.57
N VAL A 54 18.39 -18.42 -5.02
CA VAL A 54 16.98 -18.71 -5.34
C VAL A 54 16.85 -19.07 -6.81
N ALA A 55 16.43 -20.30 -7.08
CA ALA A 55 16.09 -20.74 -8.43
C ALA A 55 14.91 -19.92 -9.00
N GLU A 56 15.04 -19.56 -10.28
CA GLU A 56 14.05 -18.79 -11.04
C GLU A 56 12.62 -19.31 -10.82
N THR A 57 11.77 -18.51 -10.17
CA THR A 57 10.40 -18.91 -9.79
C THR A 57 9.35 -18.46 -10.82
N TYR A 58 9.74 -17.75 -11.88
CA TYR A 58 8.80 -17.23 -12.87
C TYR A 58 8.25 -18.37 -13.75
N ALA A 59 7.00 -18.77 -13.49
CA ALA A 59 6.33 -19.88 -14.16
C ALA A 59 6.41 -19.85 -15.70
N PRO A 60 6.30 -18.68 -16.38
CA PRO A 60 6.43 -18.62 -17.83
C PRO A 60 7.84 -18.96 -18.35
N VAL A 61 8.90 -18.68 -17.58
CA VAL A 61 10.29 -19.06 -17.92
C VAL A 61 10.55 -20.53 -17.64
N LEU A 62 10.02 -21.06 -16.53
CA LEU A 62 10.03 -22.50 -16.23
C LEU A 62 9.32 -23.31 -17.33
N LEU A 63 8.18 -22.82 -17.82
CA LEU A 63 7.45 -23.42 -18.95
C LEU A 63 8.25 -23.37 -20.25
N LYS A 64 8.99 -22.28 -20.50
CA LYS A 64 9.91 -22.19 -21.64
C LYS A 64 11.04 -23.22 -21.54
N TRP A 65 11.67 -23.35 -20.39
CA TRP A 65 12.73 -24.35 -20.17
C TRP A 65 12.20 -25.78 -20.24
N LYS A 66 10.99 -26.04 -19.74
CA LYS A 66 10.33 -27.34 -19.84
C LYS A 66 9.98 -27.66 -21.29
N ALA A 67 9.41 -26.72 -22.04
CA ALA A 67 9.11 -26.90 -23.46
C ALA A 67 10.39 -27.14 -24.28
N ALA A 68 11.48 -26.43 -23.98
CA ALA A 68 12.78 -26.65 -24.62
C ALA A 68 13.35 -28.06 -24.35
N ARG A 69 13.25 -28.56 -23.10
CA ARG A 69 13.66 -29.94 -22.77
C ARG A 69 12.81 -30.99 -23.48
N LEU A 70 11.48 -30.81 -23.53
CA LEU A 70 10.58 -31.73 -24.22
C LEU A 70 10.79 -31.75 -25.75
N ARG A 71 11.11 -30.59 -26.36
CA ARG A 71 11.50 -30.55 -27.78
C ARG A 71 12.73 -31.40 -28.05
N ALA A 72 13.73 -31.32 -27.16
CA ALA A 72 14.97 -32.07 -27.30
C ALA A 72 14.77 -33.59 -27.11
N SER A 73 13.86 -34.02 -26.24
CA SER A 73 13.62 -35.44 -25.97
C SER A 73 12.65 -36.12 -26.95
N THR A 74 11.65 -35.40 -27.47
CA THR A 74 10.58 -35.99 -28.30
C THR A 74 10.78 -35.71 -29.80
N ASN A 75 11.74 -34.85 -30.17
CA ASN A 75 12.00 -34.39 -31.54
C ASN A 75 10.76 -33.86 -32.29
N ASP A 76 9.73 -33.46 -31.53
CA ASP A 76 8.49 -32.89 -32.07
C ASP A 76 8.54 -31.37 -31.93
N LYS A 77 8.61 -30.68 -33.08
CA LYS A 77 8.71 -29.21 -33.18
C LYS A 77 7.39 -28.50 -32.87
N ARG A 78 6.29 -29.24 -32.68
CA ARG A 78 4.95 -28.68 -32.43
C ARG A 78 4.70 -28.21 -30.99
N LEU A 79 5.63 -28.50 -30.07
CA LEU A 79 5.53 -28.08 -28.67
C LEU A 79 5.99 -26.62 -28.53
N TYR A 80 5.07 -25.69 -28.32
CA TYR A 80 5.36 -24.27 -28.11
C TYR A 80 5.02 -23.81 -26.70
N ALA A 81 5.95 -23.11 -26.05
CA ALA A 81 5.63 -22.32 -24.87
C ALA A 81 4.98 -20.99 -25.31
N PRO A 82 4.02 -20.44 -24.56
CA PRO A 82 3.40 -19.14 -24.87
C PRO A 82 4.41 -17.97 -24.98
N LEU A 83 5.61 -18.14 -24.40
CA LEU A 83 6.72 -17.18 -24.48
C LEU A 83 7.55 -17.29 -25.76
N ASP A 84 7.51 -18.42 -26.47
CA ASP A 84 8.28 -18.64 -27.71
C ASP A 84 7.57 -18.07 -28.95
N VAL A 85 6.29 -17.70 -28.82
CA VAL A 85 5.49 -17.08 -29.88
C VAL A 85 5.70 -15.55 -29.93
N LYS A 86 6.35 -14.97 -28.91
CA LYS A 86 6.64 -13.53 -28.84
C LYS A 86 8.14 -13.29 -28.93
N ASP A 87 8.59 -12.71 -30.03
CA ASP A 87 9.91 -12.10 -30.14
C ASP A 87 9.97 -10.86 -29.24
N ILE A 88 10.29 -11.09 -27.96
CA ILE A 88 10.41 -10.01 -26.98
C ILE A 88 11.80 -9.39 -27.14
N ASN A 89 11.88 -8.34 -27.95
CA ASN A 89 13.03 -7.44 -27.92
C ASN A 89 13.08 -6.79 -26.52
N LEU A 90 14.20 -6.94 -25.78
CA LEU A 90 14.36 -6.47 -24.40
C LEU A 90 13.99 -4.99 -24.23
N LEU A 91 14.41 -4.14 -25.17
CA LEU A 91 14.04 -2.71 -25.18
C LEU A 91 12.53 -2.51 -25.33
N ARG A 92 11.88 -3.30 -26.19
CA ARG A 92 10.42 -3.24 -26.38
C ARG A 92 9.68 -3.75 -25.15
N ALA A 93 10.19 -4.77 -24.46
CA ALA A 93 9.65 -5.24 -23.19
C ALA A 93 9.75 -4.19 -22.07
N VAL A 94 10.88 -3.48 -21.98
CA VAL A 94 11.06 -2.39 -21.02
C VAL A 94 10.09 -1.24 -21.33
N VAL A 95 10.03 -0.79 -22.58
CA VAL A 95 9.12 0.28 -23.00
C VAL A 95 7.66 -0.10 -22.75
N VAL A 96 7.26 -1.34 -23.10
CA VAL A 96 5.91 -1.84 -22.84
C VAL A 96 5.64 -1.95 -21.33
N SER A 97 6.62 -2.34 -20.52
CA SER A 97 6.47 -2.41 -19.06
C SER A 97 6.36 -1.04 -18.40
N CYS A 98 6.99 -0.01 -18.97
CA CYS A 98 6.87 1.38 -18.53
C CYS A 98 5.55 2.03 -18.99
N TYR A 99 5.07 1.73 -20.20
CA TYR A 99 3.86 2.36 -20.75
C TYR A 99 2.55 1.69 -20.30
N LYS A 100 2.55 0.35 -20.14
CA LYS A 100 1.36 -0.40 -19.69
C LYS A 100 0.73 0.09 -18.38
N PRO A 101 1.50 0.46 -17.33
CA PRO A 101 0.95 1.03 -16.10
C PRO A 101 0.10 2.29 -16.34
N PHE A 102 0.58 3.22 -17.18
CA PHE A 102 -0.14 4.45 -17.52
C PHE A 102 -1.34 4.17 -18.43
N GLN A 103 -1.19 3.22 -19.36
CA GLN A 103 -2.31 2.77 -20.19
C GLN A 103 -3.41 2.13 -19.33
N LEU A 104 -3.06 1.26 -18.39
CA LEU A 104 -4.03 0.65 -17.47
C LEU A 104 -4.77 1.73 -16.68
N LEU A 105 -4.04 2.75 -16.21
CA LEU A 105 -4.65 3.84 -15.47
C LEU A 105 -5.59 4.69 -16.34
N ALA A 106 -5.24 4.96 -17.59
CA ALA A 106 -6.05 5.79 -18.49
C ALA A 106 -7.30 5.07 -19.01
N TYR A 107 -7.21 3.76 -19.26
CA TYR A 107 -8.29 2.98 -19.88
C TYR A 107 -9.16 2.24 -18.87
N ASP A 108 -8.62 1.86 -17.71
CA ASP A 108 -9.37 1.16 -16.67
C ASP A 108 -9.77 2.11 -15.53
N ARG A 109 -11.04 2.52 -15.56
CA ARG A 109 -11.63 3.43 -14.57
C ARG A 109 -11.62 2.82 -13.16
N MET A 110 -11.75 1.50 -13.05
CA MET A 110 -11.75 0.80 -11.76
C MET A 110 -10.35 0.84 -11.15
N ALA A 111 -9.32 0.50 -11.94
CA ALA A 111 -7.93 0.57 -11.48
C ALA A 111 -7.54 2.01 -11.10
N LEU A 112 -7.94 3.01 -11.89
CA LEU A 112 -7.68 4.42 -11.59
C LEU A 112 -8.29 4.84 -10.25
N LEU A 113 -9.55 4.53 -10.00
CA LEU A 113 -10.24 4.97 -8.79
C LEU A 113 -9.69 4.28 -7.53
N LEU A 114 -9.38 2.99 -7.61
CA LEU A 114 -8.73 2.26 -6.51
C LEU A 114 -7.32 2.77 -6.23
N ASN A 115 -6.53 3.04 -7.29
CA ASN A 115 -5.19 3.58 -7.15
C ASN A 115 -5.22 5.02 -6.60
N ALA A 116 -6.18 5.85 -7.05
CA ALA A 116 -6.38 7.21 -6.56
C ALA A 116 -6.79 7.21 -5.09
N TRP A 117 -7.71 6.32 -4.70
CA TRP A 117 -8.10 6.14 -3.30
C TRP A 117 -6.91 5.76 -2.43
N ASN A 118 -6.11 4.79 -2.86
CA ASN A 118 -4.91 4.36 -2.15
C ASN A 118 -3.84 5.46 -2.07
N ALA A 119 -3.66 6.22 -3.14
CA ALA A 119 -2.74 7.35 -3.22
C ALA A 119 -3.13 8.50 -2.28
N LEU A 120 -4.42 8.83 -2.22
CA LEU A 120 -4.98 9.82 -1.30
C LEU A 120 -4.80 9.40 0.16
N LEU A 121 -5.13 8.15 0.49
CA LEU A 121 -4.95 7.60 1.83
C LEU A 121 -3.48 7.63 2.26
N LEU A 122 -2.55 7.29 1.36
CA LEU A 122 -1.12 7.39 1.65
C LEU A 122 -0.69 8.85 1.91
N GLY A 123 -1.13 9.79 1.06
CA GLY A 123 -0.83 11.22 1.25
C GLY A 123 -1.30 11.73 2.60
N ILE A 124 -2.53 11.36 3.01
CA ILE A 124 -3.09 11.71 4.30
C ILE A 124 -2.32 11.06 5.45
N LEU A 125 -1.88 9.82 5.30
CA LEU A 125 -1.03 9.14 6.27
C LEU A 125 0.30 9.89 6.46
N TYR A 126 0.96 10.33 5.39
CA TYR A 126 2.19 11.13 5.49
C TYR A 126 1.97 12.47 6.20
N LEU A 127 0.85 13.16 5.91
CA LEU A 127 0.48 14.38 6.63
C LEU A 127 0.23 14.10 8.13
N ALA A 128 -0.43 12.98 8.44
CA ALA A 128 -0.60 12.53 9.81
C ALA A 128 0.74 12.28 10.52
N PHE A 129 1.69 11.63 9.84
CA PHE A 129 3.06 11.44 10.35
C PHE A 129 3.81 12.75 10.61
N GLN A 130 3.56 13.79 9.82
CA GLN A 130 4.19 15.10 10.05
C GLN A 130 3.54 15.87 11.20
N ALA A 131 2.23 15.76 11.36
CA ALA A 131 1.50 16.45 12.42
C ALA A 131 1.67 15.78 13.80
N PHE A 132 1.83 14.46 13.86
CA PHE A 132 1.87 13.71 15.11
C PHE A 132 3.02 14.14 16.04
N PRO A 133 4.27 14.32 15.56
CA PRO A 133 5.36 14.88 16.37
C PRO A 133 5.10 16.32 16.84
N ILE A 134 4.39 17.13 16.04
CA ILE A 134 4.06 18.52 16.40
C ILE A 134 3.09 18.54 17.59
N VAL A 135 2.13 17.60 17.65
CA VAL A 135 1.19 17.48 18.77
C VAL A 135 1.88 16.93 20.02
N LEU A 136 2.72 15.91 19.89
CA LEU A 136 3.44 15.32 21.03
C LEU A 136 4.49 16.25 21.62
N LYS A 137 5.16 17.07 20.79
CA LYS A 137 6.07 18.11 21.26
C LYS A 137 5.38 19.16 22.15
N LYS A 138 4.09 19.46 21.91
CA LYS A 138 3.29 20.33 22.79
C LYS A 138 3.02 19.71 24.17
N HIS A 139 3.12 18.40 24.29
CA HIS A 139 2.94 17.66 25.55
C HIS A 139 4.27 17.43 26.30
N GLY A 140 5.38 18.01 25.82
CA GLY A 140 6.69 17.91 26.47
C GLY A 140 7.48 16.64 26.17
N PHE A 141 7.05 15.82 25.20
CA PHE A 141 7.75 14.61 24.80
C PHE A 141 9.07 14.93 24.08
N SER A 142 10.12 14.17 24.40
CA SER A 142 11.39 14.16 23.67
C SER A 142 11.24 13.48 22.30
N GLU A 143 12.24 13.63 21.42
CA GLU A 143 12.19 13.05 20.06
C GLU A 143 12.16 11.52 20.07
N GLU A 144 12.84 10.89 21.04
CA GLU A 144 12.84 9.46 21.32
C GLU A 144 11.48 8.97 21.79
N GLU A 145 10.87 9.63 22.76
CA GLU A 145 9.56 9.22 23.27
C GLU A 145 8.46 9.43 22.20
N THR A 146 8.59 10.48 21.39
CA THR A 146 7.73 10.69 20.21
C THR A 146 7.92 9.58 19.18
N GLY A 147 9.18 9.20 18.94
CA GLY A 147 9.56 8.06 18.10
C GLY A 147 8.94 6.77 18.61
N MET A 148 8.97 6.51 19.93
CA MET A 148 8.39 5.32 20.58
C MET A 148 6.86 5.27 20.57
N THR A 149 6.20 6.39 20.33
CA THR A 149 4.74 6.49 20.42
C THR A 149 4.08 5.96 19.14
N PHE A 150 4.10 4.64 18.96
CA PHE A 150 3.64 3.93 17.76
C PHE A 150 2.14 3.63 17.71
N GLY A 151 1.26 4.60 17.98
CA GLY A 151 -0.19 4.36 17.94
C GLY A 151 -0.67 3.76 16.60
N ILE A 152 -0.12 4.24 15.49
CA ILE A 152 -0.39 3.71 14.14
C ILE A 152 0.13 2.27 13.99
N GLY A 153 1.33 1.99 14.49
CA GLY A 153 1.95 0.66 14.43
C GLY A 153 1.19 -0.39 15.23
N VAL A 154 0.70 -0.04 16.42
CA VAL A 154 -0.18 -0.90 17.22
C VAL A 154 -1.48 -1.19 16.46
N GLY A 155 -2.08 -0.18 15.83
CA GLY A 155 -3.21 -0.34 14.92
C GLY A 155 -2.95 -1.36 13.81
N MET A 156 -1.79 -1.28 13.16
CA MET A 156 -1.42 -2.20 12.09
C MET A 156 -1.21 -3.64 12.58
N ILE A 157 -0.52 -3.82 13.71
CA ILE A 157 -0.32 -5.15 14.31
C ILE A 157 -1.68 -5.77 14.68
N SER A 158 -2.58 -4.98 15.28
CA SER A 158 -3.93 -5.46 15.60
C SER A 158 -4.71 -5.89 14.36
N ALA A 159 -4.57 -5.16 13.25
CA ALA A 159 -5.21 -5.50 11.98
C ALA A 159 -4.64 -6.79 11.35
N ILE A 160 -3.32 -7.02 11.50
CA ILE A 160 -2.67 -8.29 11.11
C ILE A 160 -3.20 -9.46 11.94
N CYS A 161 -3.33 -9.28 13.27
CA CYS A 161 -3.91 -10.30 14.13
C CYS A 161 -5.36 -10.65 13.75
N CYS A 162 -6.08 -9.71 13.14
CA CYS A 162 -7.43 -9.94 12.61
C CYS A 162 -7.45 -10.64 11.23
N MET A 163 -6.32 -10.78 10.52
CA MET A 163 -6.29 -11.43 9.19
C MET A 163 -6.80 -12.88 9.14
N PRO A 164 -6.51 -13.76 10.12
CA PRO A 164 -7.00 -15.13 10.10
C PRO A 164 -8.53 -15.19 10.13
N PHE A 165 -9.17 -14.27 10.86
CA PHE A 165 -10.63 -14.12 10.88
C PHE A 165 -11.16 -13.75 9.49
N TRP A 166 -10.52 -12.76 8.86
CA TRP A 166 -10.85 -12.30 7.51
C TRP A 166 -10.68 -13.39 6.44
N ASN A 167 -9.61 -14.20 6.53
CA ASN A 167 -9.38 -15.33 5.63
C ASN A 167 -10.44 -16.42 5.79
N ARG A 168 -10.84 -16.75 7.02
CA ARG A 168 -11.93 -17.71 7.28
C ARG A 168 -13.27 -17.20 6.76
N LEU A 169 -13.54 -15.91 6.90
CA LEU A 169 -14.75 -15.30 6.34
C LEU A 169 -14.76 -15.36 4.82
N PHE A 170 -13.61 -15.09 4.19
CA PHE A 170 -13.44 -15.19 2.75
C PHE A 170 -13.66 -16.63 2.26
N GLU A 171 -13.06 -17.62 2.92
CA GLU A 171 -13.21 -19.05 2.61
C GLU A 171 -14.67 -19.53 2.75
N ARG A 172 -15.41 -19.05 3.76
CA ARG A 172 -16.85 -19.32 3.86
C ARG A 172 -17.64 -18.65 2.73
N GLY A 173 -17.20 -17.48 2.27
CA GLY A 173 -17.77 -16.77 1.12
C GLY A 173 -17.47 -17.46 -0.21
N THR A 174 -16.28 -18.02 -0.40
CA THR A 174 -15.90 -18.72 -1.65
C THR A 174 -16.72 -19.98 -1.89
N LEU A 175 -17.15 -20.65 -0.83
CA LEU A 175 -18.07 -21.80 -0.90
C LEU A 175 -19.43 -21.42 -1.49
N LYS A 176 -19.89 -20.18 -1.30
CA LYS A 176 -21.14 -19.67 -1.90
C LYS A 176 -21.03 -19.39 -3.40
N PHE A 177 -19.81 -19.21 -3.92
CA PHE A 177 -19.53 -18.91 -5.33
C PHE A 177 -18.90 -20.09 -6.09
N ASN A 178 -19.19 -21.32 -5.66
CA ASN A 178 -18.73 -22.54 -6.35
C ASN A 178 -17.19 -22.60 -6.54
N GLY A 179 -16.43 -22.02 -5.61
CA GLY A 179 -14.96 -22.01 -5.64
C GLY A 179 -14.31 -20.97 -6.56
N ARG A 180 -15.10 -20.16 -7.30
CA ARG A 180 -14.59 -19.05 -8.14
C ARG A 180 -15.21 -17.71 -7.71
N PRO A 181 -14.80 -17.16 -6.56
CA PRO A 181 -15.31 -15.88 -6.11
C PRO A 181 -14.87 -14.75 -7.07
N PRO A 182 -15.77 -13.82 -7.42
CA PRO A 182 -15.41 -12.64 -8.19
C PRO A 182 -14.40 -11.78 -7.37
N PRO A 183 -13.36 -11.19 -8.00
CA PRO A 183 -12.27 -10.49 -7.30
C PRO A 183 -12.75 -9.37 -6.36
N GLU A 184 -13.93 -8.82 -6.61
CA GLU A 184 -14.66 -7.82 -5.83
C GLU A 184 -15.00 -8.28 -4.41
N THR A 185 -15.14 -9.59 -4.18
CA THR A 185 -15.33 -10.13 -2.82
C THR A 185 -14.17 -9.81 -1.88
N ARG A 186 -13.00 -9.46 -2.42
CA ARG A 186 -11.82 -9.03 -1.65
C ARG A 186 -11.88 -7.56 -1.22
N LEU A 187 -12.75 -6.75 -1.83
CA LEU A 187 -12.99 -5.35 -1.44
C LEU A 187 -13.71 -5.20 -0.10
N TYR A 188 -14.31 -6.26 0.42
CA TYR A 188 -15.07 -6.22 1.68
C TYR A 188 -14.20 -5.78 2.88
N MET A 189 -12.92 -6.18 2.92
CA MET A 189 -11.98 -5.68 3.92
C MET A 189 -11.71 -4.17 3.77
N GLY A 190 -11.65 -3.69 2.53
CA GLY A 190 -11.47 -2.28 2.21
C GLY A 190 -12.65 -1.41 2.63
N GLN A 191 -13.88 -1.93 2.64
CA GLN A 191 -15.06 -1.20 3.13
C GLN A 191 -14.96 -0.88 4.63
N VAL A 192 -14.54 -1.86 5.43
CA VAL A 192 -14.31 -1.66 6.87
C VAL A 192 -13.16 -0.69 7.09
N GLY A 193 -12.06 -0.83 6.34
CA GLY A 193 -10.95 0.12 6.39
C GLY A 193 -11.36 1.54 6.00
N GLY A 194 -12.23 1.67 4.98
CA GLY A 194 -12.76 2.95 4.52
C GLY A 194 -13.56 3.70 5.58
N ILE A 195 -14.28 3.00 6.47
CA ILE A 195 -14.99 3.59 7.61
C ILE A 195 -14.04 3.89 8.78
N LEU A 196 -13.07 3.00 9.02
CA LEU A 196 -12.18 3.11 10.17
C LEU A 196 -11.16 4.26 10.03
N VAL A 197 -10.70 4.55 8.81
CA VAL A 197 -9.80 5.67 8.51
C VAL A 197 -10.37 7.05 8.90
N PRO A 198 -11.56 7.48 8.44
CA PRO A 198 -12.12 8.76 8.81
C PRO A 198 -12.40 8.85 10.32
N ILE A 199 -12.85 7.76 10.94
CA ILE A 199 -13.02 7.71 12.41
C ILE A 199 -11.69 8.00 13.12
N GLY A 200 -10.60 7.37 12.68
CA GLY A 200 -9.26 7.62 13.22
C GLY A 200 -8.76 9.05 12.96
N LEU A 201 -9.01 9.61 11.78
CA LEU A 201 -8.62 10.99 11.45
C LEU A 201 -9.41 12.03 12.27
N PHE A 202 -10.73 11.84 12.43
CA PHE A 202 -11.53 12.72 13.28
C PHE A 202 -11.11 12.61 14.73
N ALA A 203 -10.91 11.39 15.24
CA ALA A 203 -10.40 11.19 16.59
C ALA A 203 -9.06 11.92 16.79
N LEU A 204 -8.12 11.80 15.84
CA LEU A 204 -6.84 12.52 15.90
C LEU A 204 -7.01 14.05 15.87
N ALA A 205 -7.87 14.57 14.99
CA ALA A 205 -8.15 16.00 14.88
C ALA A 205 -8.66 16.58 16.21
N PHE A 206 -9.62 15.89 16.86
CA PHE A 206 -10.18 16.33 18.14
C PHE A 206 -9.25 16.10 19.34
N THR A 207 -8.24 15.24 19.22
CA THR A 207 -7.23 15.02 20.28
C THR A 207 -6.03 15.97 20.23
N THR A 208 -6.03 16.94 19.31
CA THR A 208 -4.89 17.86 19.10
C THR A 208 -4.80 18.99 20.16
N TYR A 209 -5.80 19.12 21.04
CA TYR A 209 -5.80 20.14 22.10
C TYR A 209 -4.82 19.78 23.24
N ALA A 210 -4.12 20.79 23.77
CA ALA A 210 -3.17 20.63 24.89
C ALA A 210 -3.82 20.20 26.22
N SER A 211 -5.15 20.28 26.30
CA SER A 211 -5.95 19.85 27.46
C SER A 211 -6.23 18.34 27.47
N VAL A 212 -5.90 17.62 26.40
CA VAL A 212 -6.18 16.18 26.26
C VAL A 212 -4.96 15.37 26.72
N PRO A 213 -5.12 14.29 27.49
CA PRO A 213 -3.99 13.44 27.89
C PRO A 213 -3.27 12.84 26.69
N TRP A 214 -1.95 12.73 26.77
CA TRP A 214 -1.07 12.20 25.72
C TRP A 214 -1.49 10.83 25.18
N ILE A 215 -2.17 10.00 25.99
CA ILE A 215 -2.61 8.66 25.60
C ILE A 215 -3.75 8.68 24.57
N VAL A 216 -4.56 9.74 24.55
CA VAL A 216 -5.75 9.80 23.69
C VAL A 216 -5.37 9.96 22.20
N PRO A 217 -4.40 10.84 21.81
CA PRO A 217 -3.84 10.84 20.45
C PRO A 217 -3.27 9.49 20.02
N VAL A 218 -2.64 8.74 20.94
CA VAL A 218 -2.06 7.41 20.65
C VAL A 218 -3.15 6.40 20.35
N ILE A 219 -4.21 6.39 21.16
CA ILE A 219 -5.36 5.51 20.95
C ILE A 219 -6.11 5.90 19.68
N ALA A 220 -6.24 7.20 19.38
CA ALA A 220 -6.86 7.69 18.16
C ALA A 220 -6.11 7.28 16.87
N ALA A 221 -4.78 7.08 16.97
CA ALA A 221 -3.97 6.59 15.86
C ALA A 221 -4.14 5.08 15.56
N ILE A 222 -4.64 4.29 16.51
CA ILE A 222 -4.88 2.84 16.35
C ILE A 222 -5.90 2.55 15.22
N PRO A 223 -7.14 3.09 15.24
CA PRO A 223 -8.10 2.85 14.17
C PRO A 223 -7.61 3.38 12.82
N LEU A 224 -6.85 4.49 12.81
CA LEU A 224 -6.22 4.99 11.58
C LEU A 224 -5.27 3.95 10.98
N GLY A 225 -4.33 3.41 11.77
CA GLY A 225 -3.38 2.40 11.31
C GLY A 225 -4.03 1.10 10.87
N ALA A 226 -5.03 0.63 11.63
CA ALA A 226 -5.79 -0.57 11.30
C ALA A 226 -6.59 -0.39 9.98
N GLY A 227 -7.24 0.75 9.81
CA GLY A 227 -8.05 1.06 8.64
C GLY A 227 -7.21 1.15 7.37
N MET A 228 -6.07 1.85 7.45
CA MET A 228 -5.09 1.91 6.37
C MET A 228 -4.63 0.50 5.96
N TYR A 229 -4.26 -0.35 6.94
CA TYR A 229 -3.81 -1.71 6.62
C TYR A 229 -4.88 -2.51 5.85
N PHE A 230 -6.14 -2.43 6.26
CA PHE A 230 -7.23 -3.13 5.57
C PHE A 230 -7.47 -2.62 4.14
N VAL A 231 -7.44 -1.31 3.92
CA VAL A 231 -7.62 -0.74 2.57
C VAL A 231 -6.48 -1.16 1.64
N PHE A 232 -5.23 -1.06 2.08
CA PHE A 232 -4.07 -1.39 1.25
C PHE A 232 -4.03 -2.89 0.93
N THR A 233 -4.25 -3.74 1.94
CA THR A 233 -4.30 -5.20 1.74
C THR A 233 -5.38 -5.59 0.76
N SER A 234 -6.58 -5.01 0.90
CA SER A 234 -7.72 -5.26 0.02
C SER A 234 -7.42 -4.84 -1.42
N THR A 235 -6.88 -3.64 -1.61
CA THR A 235 -6.54 -3.06 -2.92
C THR A 235 -5.45 -3.87 -3.62
N PHE A 236 -4.34 -4.19 -2.95
CA PHE A 236 -3.26 -5.01 -3.54
C PHE A 236 -3.75 -6.39 -3.94
N THR A 237 -4.58 -6.99 -3.08
CA THR A 237 -5.12 -8.31 -3.34
C THR A 237 -6.11 -8.29 -4.51
N TYR A 238 -6.91 -7.24 -4.66
CA TYR A 238 -7.77 -7.01 -5.81
C TYR A 238 -6.97 -6.84 -7.10
N LEU A 239 -5.99 -5.91 -7.12
CA LEU A 239 -5.18 -5.65 -8.31
C LEU A 239 -4.47 -6.91 -8.82
N VAL A 240 -3.93 -7.74 -7.93
CA VAL A 240 -3.25 -8.97 -8.33
C VAL A 240 -4.22 -10.03 -8.85
N THR A 241 -5.46 -10.06 -8.36
CA THR A 241 -6.43 -11.06 -8.81
C THR A 241 -7.22 -10.69 -10.03
N ALA A 242 -7.67 -9.44 -10.14
CA ALA A 242 -8.34 -8.94 -11.32
C ALA A 242 -7.40 -8.88 -12.53
N TYR A 243 -6.12 -8.51 -12.32
CA TYR A 243 -5.17 -8.27 -13.42
C TYR A 243 -4.05 -9.31 -13.50
N ARG A 244 -4.27 -10.60 -13.15
CA ARG A 244 -3.22 -11.65 -13.13
C ARG A 244 -2.16 -11.58 -14.27
N PRO A 245 -2.52 -11.44 -15.57
CA PRO A 245 -1.53 -11.40 -16.66
C PRO A 245 -0.71 -10.10 -16.73
N ILE A 246 -1.18 -9.03 -16.08
CA ILE A 246 -0.56 -7.69 -16.02
C ILE A 246 -0.42 -7.19 -14.57
N ALA A 247 -0.40 -8.09 -13.59
CA ALA A 247 -0.46 -7.75 -12.17
C ALA A 247 0.74 -6.91 -11.72
N ALA A 248 1.94 -7.21 -12.25
CA ALA A 248 3.14 -6.42 -12.00
C ALA A 248 2.99 -4.97 -12.48
N SER A 249 2.44 -4.76 -13.68
CA SER A 249 2.19 -3.43 -14.22
C SER A 249 1.09 -2.69 -13.45
N ALA A 250 0.04 -3.38 -13.02
CA ALA A 250 -1.00 -2.80 -12.17
C ALA A 250 -0.45 -2.34 -10.82
N MET A 251 0.38 -3.16 -10.18
CA MET A 251 1.05 -2.79 -8.92
C MET A 251 2.05 -1.64 -9.12
N ALA A 252 2.74 -1.59 -10.25
CA ALA A 252 3.62 -0.48 -10.61
C ALA A 252 2.84 0.83 -10.78
N ALA A 253 1.68 0.80 -11.46
CA ALA A 253 0.79 1.96 -11.61
C ALA A 253 0.33 2.48 -10.24
N ASN A 254 -0.11 1.56 -9.37
CA ASN A 254 -0.49 1.88 -8.00
C ASN A 254 0.68 2.49 -7.21
N SER A 255 1.91 1.97 -7.38
CA SER A 255 3.08 2.54 -6.70
C SER A 255 3.43 3.93 -7.21
N ALA A 256 3.37 4.16 -8.52
CA ALA A 256 3.63 5.47 -9.12
C ALA A 256 2.64 6.51 -8.61
N LEU A 257 1.33 6.22 -8.63
CA LEU A 257 0.31 7.15 -8.15
C LEU A 257 0.49 7.50 -6.67
N ARG A 258 0.74 6.48 -5.85
CA ARG A 258 1.02 6.64 -4.43
C ARG A 258 2.22 7.55 -4.19
N SER A 259 3.33 7.33 -4.90
CA SER A 259 4.53 8.16 -4.77
C SER A 259 4.30 9.59 -5.24
N THR A 260 3.56 9.81 -6.34
CA THR A 260 3.22 11.15 -6.83
C THR A 260 2.39 11.92 -5.82
N PHE A 261 1.36 11.30 -5.24
CA PHE A 261 0.54 11.92 -4.20
C PHE A 261 1.34 12.13 -2.90
N ALA A 262 2.15 11.15 -2.49
CA ALA A 262 3.04 11.30 -1.32
C ALA A 262 4.06 12.44 -1.50
N ALA A 263 4.49 12.76 -2.72
CA ALA A 263 5.35 13.91 -3.00
C ALA A 263 4.57 15.23 -3.06
N ALA A 264 3.33 15.21 -3.58
CA ALA A 264 2.50 16.41 -3.72
C ALA A 264 1.90 16.87 -2.37
N PHE A 265 1.44 15.95 -1.53
CA PHE A 265 0.72 16.26 -0.29
C PHE A 265 1.53 17.08 0.73
N PRO A 266 2.82 16.78 0.98
CA PRO A 266 3.68 17.61 1.84
C PRO A 266 3.86 19.05 1.36
N LEU A 267 3.80 19.31 0.04
CA LEU A 267 3.84 20.68 -0.50
C LEU A 267 2.60 21.48 -0.09
N PHE A 268 1.43 20.82 -0.01
CA PHE A 268 0.20 21.43 0.50
C PHE A 268 0.16 21.51 2.03
N ALA A 269 0.92 20.67 2.75
CA ALA A 269 1.01 20.75 4.22
C ALA A 269 1.51 22.12 4.68
N GLY A 270 2.50 22.67 3.97
CA GLY A 270 3.05 24.00 4.23
C GLY A 270 2.03 25.10 3.99
N THR A 271 1.22 25.02 2.94
CA THR A 271 0.25 26.08 2.59
C THR A 271 -1.04 25.97 3.40
N VAL A 272 -1.54 24.76 3.66
CA VAL A 272 -2.71 24.51 4.53
C VAL A 272 -2.36 24.83 5.99
N GLY A 273 -1.12 24.55 6.42
CA GLY A 273 -0.62 24.91 7.75
C GLY A 273 -0.27 26.40 7.91
N ALA A 274 0.26 27.05 6.87
CA ALA A 274 0.61 28.48 6.87
C ALA A 274 -0.59 29.40 6.61
N THR A 275 -1.73 28.86 6.17
CA THR A 275 -2.99 29.60 6.25
C THR A 275 -3.37 29.66 7.72
N ALA A 276 -2.91 30.70 8.41
CA ALA A 276 -3.05 31.00 9.83
C ALA A 276 -4.49 31.03 10.40
N ARG A 277 -5.49 30.51 9.67
CA ARG A 277 -6.92 30.51 10.03
C ARG A 277 -7.51 29.11 10.29
N LEU A 278 -6.94 28.02 9.79
CA LEU A 278 -7.53 26.66 9.96
C LEU A 278 -6.91 25.87 11.13
N GLY A 279 -5.65 26.14 11.50
CA GLY A 279 -4.94 25.40 12.54
C GLY A 279 -4.72 23.92 12.18
N THR A 280 -3.90 23.22 12.99
CA THR A 280 -3.63 21.78 12.82
C THR A 280 -4.91 20.94 12.87
N VAL A 281 -5.90 21.37 13.66
CA VAL A 281 -7.21 20.72 13.81
C VAL A 281 -8.05 20.83 12.54
N GLY A 282 -8.17 22.03 11.95
CA GLY A 282 -8.96 22.25 10.74
C GLY A 282 -8.36 21.56 9.52
N ALA A 283 -7.03 21.51 9.42
CA ALA A 283 -6.35 20.75 8.37
C ALA A 283 -6.67 19.25 8.45
N MET A 284 -6.57 18.65 9.65
CA MET A 284 -6.90 17.24 9.85
C MET A 284 -8.39 16.93 9.66
N ALA A 285 -9.28 17.80 10.12
CA ALA A 285 -10.72 17.64 9.95
C ALA A 285 -11.15 17.76 8.47
N LEU A 286 -10.51 18.63 7.70
CA LEU A 286 -10.75 18.75 6.25
C LEU A 286 -10.31 17.49 5.51
N LEU A 287 -9.13 16.95 5.86
CA LEU A 287 -8.65 15.67 5.32
C LEU A 287 -9.55 14.50 5.73
N ALA A 288 -10.03 14.48 6.98
CA ALA A 288 -11.02 13.51 7.45
C ALA A 288 -12.32 13.61 6.64
N GLY A 289 -12.83 14.82 6.40
CA GLY A 289 -13.99 15.08 5.54
C GLY A 289 -13.79 14.57 4.11
N LEU A 290 -12.61 14.78 3.53
CA LEU A 290 -12.27 14.24 2.21
C LEU A 290 -12.30 12.71 2.20
N THR A 291 -11.80 12.05 3.26
CA THR A 291 -11.89 10.59 3.38
C THR A 291 -13.32 10.08 3.56
N VAL A 292 -14.19 10.83 4.24
CA VAL A 292 -15.63 10.49 4.38
C VAL A 292 -16.31 10.48 3.02
N VAL A 293 -16.04 11.46 2.16
CA VAL A 293 -16.56 11.51 0.79
C VAL A 293 -16.12 10.27 -0.02
N MET A 294 -15.01 9.65 0.35
CA MET A 294 -14.50 8.44 -0.30
C MET A 294 -14.94 7.12 0.34
N VAL A 295 -15.61 7.13 1.50
CA VAL A 295 -16.22 5.93 2.13
C VAL A 295 -17.19 5.18 1.21
N PRO A 296 -18.06 5.84 0.40
CA PRO A 296 -18.98 5.12 -0.46
C PRO A 296 -18.30 4.49 -1.69
N LEU A 297 -17.08 4.88 -2.08
CA LEU A 297 -16.40 4.34 -3.27
C LEU A 297 -16.27 2.80 -3.21
N PRO A 298 -15.72 2.18 -2.15
CA PRO A 298 -15.65 0.72 -2.02
C PRO A 298 -17.01 0.00 -1.97
N LEU A 299 -18.06 0.66 -1.48
CA LEU A 299 -19.44 0.13 -1.47
C LEU A 299 -20.04 0.14 -2.87
N ILE A 300 -19.83 1.23 -3.61
CA ILE A 300 -20.24 1.38 -5.01
C ILE A 300 -19.51 0.35 -5.88
N PHE A 301 -18.22 0.12 -5.67
CA PHE A 301 -17.46 -0.88 -6.44
C PHE A 301 -17.86 -2.32 -6.14
N TYR A 302 -18.33 -2.63 -4.93
CA TYR A 302 -18.86 -3.96 -4.63
C TYR A 302 -20.14 -4.24 -5.43
N ASN A 303 -21.02 -3.24 -5.55
CA ASN A 303 -22.31 -3.39 -6.26
C ASN A 303 -22.19 -3.23 -7.78
N ILE A 304 -21.27 -2.38 -8.28
CA ILE A 304 -21.12 -2.08 -9.71
C ILE A 304 -19.94 -2.84 -10.34
N GLY A 305 -19.05 -3.42 -9.53
CA GLY A 305 -17.86 -4.15 -9.98
C GLY A 305 -18.12 -5.22 -11.05
N PRO A 306 -19.15 -6.08 -10.90
CA PRO A 306 -19.49 -7.06 -11.94
C PRO A 306 -19.82 -6.41 -13.31
N ARG A 307 -20.50 -5.26 -13.31
CA ARG A 307 -20.90 -4.54 -14.54
C ARG A 307 -19.76 -3.70 -15.15
N LEU A 308 -18.78 -3.32 -14.34
CA LEU A 308 -17.58 -2.58 -14.78
C LEU A 308 -16.48 -3.53 -15.26
N GLY A 309 -16.36 -4.71 -14.65
CA GLY A 309 -15.45 -5.78 -15.07
C GLY A 309 -15.77 -6.31 -16.48
N GLU A 310 -17.05 -6.51 -16.80
CA GLU A 310 -17.51 -6.89 -18.16
C GLU A 310 -17.17 -5.86 -19.24
N LYS A 311 -16.95 -4.59 -18.88
CA LYS A 311 -16.57 -3.52 -19.80
C LYS A 311 -15.06 -3.22 -19.81
N SER A 312 -14.28 -3.82 -18.91
CA SER A 312 -12.83 -3.62 -18.90
C SER A 312 -12.18 -4.49 -19.97
N ARG A 313 -11.46 -3.84 -20.88
CA ARG A 313 -10.72 -4.49 -21.98
C ARG A 313 -9.50 -5.30 -21.51
N PHE A 314 -9.20 -5.27 -20.20
CA PHE A 314 -7.96 -5.78 -19.59
C PHE A 314 -8.18 -6.77 -18.43
N ALA A 315 -9.43 -7.01 -18.02
CA ALA A 315 -9.82 -7.95 -16.95
C ALA A 315 -10.10 -9.35 -17.50
#